data_AF-A0A1F8NRK7-F1
#
_entry.id   AF-A0A1F8NRK7-F1
#
_cell.length_a   1.000
_cell.length_b   1.000
_cell.length_c   1.000
_cell.angle_alpha   90.00
_cell.angle_beta   90.00
_cell.angle_gamma   90.00
#
_symmetry.space_group_name_H-M   'P 1'
#
loop_
_entity.id
_entity.type
_entity.pdbx_description
1 polymer ?
#
loop_
_entity_poly.entity_id
_entity_poly.type
_entity_poly.pdbx_seq_one_letter_code
_entity_poly.pdbx_strand_id
1 'polypeptide(L)'
;MDEDIRQLLKIDYSRLDALNAILLNPDMKVINNFIEVVRKYGTPEEINKKAEHAGQLNTLLKKVEATKPEYLKDLEWLAQQRDKKAFITVADYREKVLGKKSKSMDFKDDFAVTLEVSASQYFPWIIAAAKKAIEQQSLMPGRFIKVRKMKEQEMDGDLPAIAAAMNIIGASYVETLDTKGTDGSNIHLGGPATITGYFGGVGQPNHYPLKWLDEFLYYYTNYGVCQVLNINPGTVLLGYLLHRIGVNIEFKISVFMGNDNPYAGLWTLIGAKLFSREDGTSPLIGFNWSNSVNNETLEITAQFRKDFGFEDMVRFEHHITETWKSIVRQPYNRRDELIQLADHVANISAKHEGGDPEIDQTRLHPSDILDYFRDKSEVIDSGDWENLQINFMDKFDAANRTAYALTQNGLSFIAAQNLHI
;
A
#
# COMPACT_ATOMS: atom_id res chain seq x y z
N MET A 1 -18.85 38.74 -7.34
CA MET A 1 -17.55 38.45 -7.97
C MET A 1 -17.13 37.02 -7.69
N ASP A 2 -16.92 36.62 -6.44
CA ASP A 2 -16.49 35.24 -6.12
C ASP A 2 -17.58 34.19 -6.43
N GLU A 3 -18.85 34.49 -6.14
CA GLU A 3 -19.97 33.60 -6.51
C GLU A 3 -20.13 33.48 -8.03
N ASP A 4 -19.99 34.59 -8.77
CA ASP A 4 -20.06 34.60 -10.23
C ASP A 4 -18.97 33.73 -10.84
N ILE A 5 -17.74 33.79 -10.30
CA ILE A 5 -16.62 32.94 -10.74
C ILE A 5 -16.87 31.48 -10.37
N ARG A 6 -17.40 31.19 -9.18
CA ARG A 6 -17.72 29.80 -8.77
C ARG A 6 -18.75 29.15 -9.69
N GLN A 7 -19.74 29.89 -10.18
CA GLN A 7 -20.70 29.35 -11.15
C GLN A 7 -20.05 28.93 -12.47
N LEU A 8 -18.95 29.57 -12.88
CA LEU A 8 -18.19 29.18 -14.08
C LEU A 8 -17.50 27.81 -13.94
N LEU A 9 -17.32 27.29 -12.73
CA LEU A 9 -16.72 25.98 -12.48
C LEU A 9 -17.72 24.82 -12.65
N LYS A 10 -19.03 25.10 -12.80
CA LYS A 10 -20.04 24.06 -12.97
C LYS A 10 -19.82 23.30 -14.28
N ILE A 11 -19.66 21.97 -14.17
CA ILE A 11 -19.60 21.08 -15.33
C ILE A 11 -21.03 20.79 -15.78
N ASP A 12 -21.33 21.13 -17.02
CA ASP A 12 -22.62 20.86 -17.64
C ASP A 12 -22.78 19.36 -17.98
N TYR A 13 -23.99 18.83 -17.78
CA TYR A 13 -24.27 17.40 -17.91
C TYR A 13 -23.98 16.83 -19.30
N SER A 14 -24.07 17.63 -20.37
CA SER A 14 -23.72 17.18 -21.72
C SER A 14 -22.26 16.74 -21.88
N ARG A 15 -21.36 17.21 -20.99
CA ARG A 15 -19.95 16.76 -20.97
C ARG A 15 -19.84 15.36 -20.40
N LEU A 16 -20.71 14.98 -19.46
CA LEU A 16 -20.80 13.61 -18.96
C LEU A 16 -21.42 12.68 -20.03
N ASP A 17 -22.43 13.16 -20.76
CA ASP A 17 -23.01 12.41 -21.87
C ASP A 17 -21.97 12.11 -22.96
N ALA A 18 -21.09 13.07 -23.26
CA ALA A 18 -19.99 12.87 -24.20
C ALA A 18 -18.98 11.81 -23.72
N LEU A 19 -18.68 11.77 -22.42
CA LEU A 19 -17.83 10.73 -21.83
C LEU A 19 -18.49 9.35 -21.91
N ASN A 20 -19.78 9.27 -21.57
CA ASN A 20 -20.54 8.01 -21.68
C ASN A 20 -20.60 7.52 -23.13
N ALA A 21 -20.77 8.41 -24.10
CA ALA A 21 -20.75 8.05 -25.51
C ALA A 21 -19.42 7.40 -25.92
N ILE A 22 -18.28 7.82 -25.36
CA ILE A 22 -16.98 7.17 -25.60
C ILE A 22 -16.93 5.78 -24.97
N LEU A 23 -17.35 5.65 -23.71
CA LEU A 23 -17.31 4.38 -22.97
C LEU A 23 -18.24 3.31 -23.54
N LEU A 24 -19.36 3.72 -24.13
CA LEU A 24 -20.39 2.83 -24.67
C LEU A 24 -20.29 2.62 -26.18
N ASN A 25 -19.37 3.29 -26.86
CA ASN A 25 -19.21 3.16 -28.31
C ASN A 25 -18.64 1.77 -28.67
N PRO A 26 -19.36 0.94 -29.45
CA PRO A 26 -18.92 -0.41 -29.80
C PRO A 26 -17.66 -0.45 -30.68
N ASP A 27 -17.29 0.67 -31.31
CA ASP A 27 -16.07 0.79 -32.13
C ASP A 27 -14.89 1.37 -31.33
N MET A 28 -15.08 1.71 -30.05
CA MET A 28 -14.04 2.33 -29.23
C MET A 28 -12.96 1.32 -28.84
N LYS A 29 -11.91 1.26 -29.65
CA LYS A 29 -10.82 0.28 -29.51
C LYS A 29 -10.21 0.17 -28.11
N VAL A 30 -9.99 1.29 -27.43
CA VAL A 30 -9.40 1.26 -26.07
C VAL A 30 -10.30 0.55 -25.06
N ILE A 31 -11.62 0.67 -25.20
CA ILE A 31 -12.61 0.00 -24.36
C ILE A 31 -12.76 -1.47 -24.76
N ASN A 32 -12.81 -1.75 -26.06
CA ASN A 32 -12.88 -3.13 -26.56
C ASN A 32 -11.69 -3.97 -26.10
N ASN A 33 -10.47 -3.42 -26.20
CA ASN A 33 -9.26 -4.10 -25.73
C ASN A 33 -9.31 -4.39 -24.22
N PHE A 34 -9.84 -3.45 -23.41
CA PHE A 34 -10.06 -3.67 -21.97
C PHE A 34 -11.03 -4.83 -21.72
N ILE A 35 -12.19 -4.81 -22.41
CA ILE A 35 -13.21 -5.86 -22.31
C ILE A 35 -12.66 -7.23 -22.72
N GLU A 36 -11.86 -7.28 -23.80
CA GLU A 36 -11.23 -8.50 -24.28
C GLU A 36 -10.33 -9.15 -23.22
N VAL A 37 -9.55 -8.36 -22.48
CA VAL A 37 -8.72 -8.88 -21.37
C VAL A 37 -9.61 -9.42 -20.26
N VAL A 38 -10.63 -8.68 -19.83
CA VAL A 38 -11.57 -9.13 -18.77
C VAL A 38 -12.24 -10.45 -19.15
N ARG A 39 -12.70 -10.57 -20.40
CA ARG A 39 -13.38 -11.78 -20.91
C ARG A 39 -12.54 -13.04 -20.84
N LYS A 40 -11.21 -12.95 -20.83
CA LYS A 40 -10.34 -14.13 -20.65
C LYS A 40 -10.53 -14.79 -19.27
N TYR A 41 -10.94 -14.01 -18.27
CA TYR A 41 -11.04 -14.45 -16.88
C TYR A 41 -12.47 -14.81 -16.44
N GLY A 42 -13.48 -14.33 -17.17
CA GLY A 42 -14.91 -14.63 -16.95
C GLY A 42 -15.76 -13.37 -16.82
N THR A 43 -16.98 -13.52 -16.30
CA THR A 43 -17.78 -12.36 -15.87
C THR A 43 -17.21 -11.75 -14.59
N PRO A 44 -17.52 -10.47 -14.26
CA PRO A 44 -17.11 -9.87 -13.00
C PRO A 44 -17.44 -10.70 -11.76
N GLU A 45 -18.62 -11.34 -11.73
CA GLU A 45 -19.04 -12.22 -10.64
C GLU A 45 -18.18 -13.49 -10.55
N GLU A 46 -17.88 -14.12 -11.69
CA GLU A 46 -17.00 -15.29 -11.75
C GLU A 46 -15.58 -14.95 -11.30
N ILE A 47 -15.07 -13.78 -11.73
CA ILE A 47 -13.77 -13.25 -11.35
C ILE A 47 -13.70 -13.06 -9.83
N ASN A 48 -14.68 -12.38 -9.23
CA ASN A 48 -14.74 -12.17 -7.78
C ASN A 48 -14.85 -13.48 -7.01
N LYS A 49 -15.68 -14.43 -7.47
CA LYS A 49 -15.84 -15.73 -6.81
C LYS A 49 -14.53 -16.55 -6.82
N LYS A 50 -13.79 -16.52 -7.93
CA LYS A 50 -12.46 -17.16 -8.01
C LYS A 50 -11.49 -16.52 -7.03
N ALA A 51 -11.46 -15.19 -6.98
CA ALA A 51 -10.56 -14.45 -6.09
C ALA A 51 -10.87 -14.67 -4.61
N GLU A 52 -12.16 -14.64 -4.22
CA GLU A 52 -12.58 -14.92 -2.85
C GLU A 52 -12.14 -16.32 -2.42
N HIS A 53 -12.39 -17.34 -3.26
CA HIS A 53 -11.95 -18.70 -2.97
C HIS A 53 -10.42 -18.83 -2.89
N ALA A 54 -9.68 -18.17 -3.78
CA ALA A 54 -8.23 -18.19 -3.81
C ALA A 54 -7.59 -17.52 -2.58
N GLY A 55 -8.20 -16.45 -2.07
CA GLY A 55 -7.73 -15.69 -0.91
C GLY A 55 -8.08 -16.32 0.45
N GLN A 56 -8.91 -17.36 0.49
CA GLN A 56 -9.22 -18.08 1.73
C GLN A 56 -7.96 -18.71 2.34
N LEU A 57 -7.79 -18.56 3.66
CA LEU A 57 -6.61 -19.06 4.39
C LEU A 57 -6.32 -20.54 4.08
N ASN A 58 -7.33 -21.42 4.08
CA ASN A 58 -7.15 -22.84 3.78
C ASN A 58 -6.67 -23.09 2.33
N THR A 59 -7.11 -22.26 1.37
CA THR A 59 -6.66 -22.35 -0.03
C THR A 59 -5.22 -21.88 -0.16
N LEU A 60 -4.86 -20.79 0.51
CA LEU A 60 -3.50 -20.26 0.57
C LEU A 60 -2.53 -21.27 1.21
N LEU A 61 -2.91 -21.88 2.35
CA LEU A 61 -2.10 -22.89 3.02
C LEU A 61 -1.83 -24.12 2.12
N LYS A 62 -2.83 -24.58 1.35
CA LYS A 62 -2.62 -25.66 0.36
C LYS A 62 -1.65 -25.26 -0.75
N LYS A 63 -1.67 -23.99 -1.18
CA LYS A 63 -0.70 -23.47 -2.13
C LYS A 63 0.70 -23.45 -1.53
N VAL A 64 0.85 -22.98 -0.29
CA VAL A 64 2.13 -23.03 0.43
C VAL A 64 2.64 -24.46 0.57
N GLU A 65 1.78 -25.42 0.91
CA GLU A 65 2.13 -26.85 0.98
C GLU A 65 2.72 -27.36 -0.34
N ALA A 66 2.13 -26.96 -1.46
CA ALA A 66 2.56 -27.38 -2.80
C ALA A 66 3.84 -26.68 -3.27
N THR A 67 4.06 -25.41 -2.91
CA THR A 67 5.17 -24.60 -3.44
C THR A 67 6.39 -24.55 -2.50
N LYS A 68 6.15 -24.44 -1.20
CA LYS A 68 7.18 -24.17 -0.18
C LYS A 68 6.77 -24.73 1.19
N PRO A 69 6.66 -26.07 1.33
CA PRO A 69 6.10 -26.71 2.51
C PRO A 69 6.83 -26.38 3.82
N GLU A 70 8.10 -25.98 3.76
CA GLU A 70 8.85 -25.52 4.94
C GLU A 70 8.18 -24.33 5.66
N TYR A 71 7.44 -23.47 4.93
CA TYR A 71 6.77 -22.30 5.49
C TYR A 71 5.50 -22.64 6.28
N LEU A 72 4.94 -23.84 6.12
CA LEU A 72 3.75 -24.26 6.88
C LEU A 72 4.02 -24.25 8.38
N LYS A 73 5.18 -24.75 8.81
CA LYS A 73 5.54 -24.80 10.24
C LYS A 73 5.59 -23.42 10.86
N ASP A 74 6.10 -22.43 10.12
CA ASP A 74 6.19 -21.05 10.59
C ASP A 74 4.81 -20.36 10.60
N LEU A 75 3.93 -20.65 9.63
CA LEU A 75 2.54 -20.19 9.63
C LEU A 75 1.72 -20.79 10.77
N GLU A 76 1.87 -22.09 11.01
CA GLU A 76 1.27 -22.79 12.16
C GLU A 76 1.78 -22.21 13.48
N TRP A 77 3.09 -21.98 13.60
CA TRP A 77 3.67 -21.34 14.76
C TRP A 77 3.08 -19.95 14.99
N LEU A 78 2.96 -19.13 13.94
CA LEU A 78 2.40 -17.77 14.02
C LEU A 78 0.93 -17.80 14.49
N ALA A 79 0.12 -18.70 13.94
CA ALA A 79 -1.27 -18.89 14.37
C ALA A 79 -1.35 -19.34 15.84
N GLN A 80 -0.48 -20.26 16.27
CA GLN A 80 -0.42 -20.69 17.66
C GLN A 80 -0.01 -19.56 18.61
N GLN A 81 0.92 -18.67 18.23
CA GLN A 81 1.29 -17.52 19.06
C GLN A 81 0.15 -16.53 19.20
N ARG A 82 -0.60 -16.27 18.12
CA ARG A 82 -1.83 -15.49 18.15
C ARG A 82 -2.84 -16.09 19.11
N ASP A 83 -3.15 -17.38 18.96
CA ASP A 83 -4.19 -18.05 19.74
C ASP A 83 -3.84 -18.14 21.24
N LYS A 84 -2.54 -18.19 21.56
CA LYS A 84 -2.02 -18.11 22.94
C LYS A 84 -1.95 -16.69 23.48
N LYS A 85 -2.31 -15.67 22.70
CA LYS A 85 -2.17 -14.25 23.04
C LYS A 85 -0.74 -13.89 23.48
N ALA A 86 0.26 -14.37 22.74
CA ALA A 86 1.67 -14.17 23.07
C ALA A 86 2.17 -12.74 22.81
N PHE A 87 1.46 -11.98 21.98
CA PHE A 87 1.79 -10.59 21.66
C PHE A 87 1.24 -9.65 22.73
N ILE A 88 1.91 -8.51 22.93
CA ILE A 88 1.44 -7.48 23.85
C ILE A 88 0.07 -6.93 23.40
N THR A 89 -0.87 -6.75 24.32
CA THR A 89 -2.15 -6.10 24.00
C THR A 89 -1.96 -4.59 23.79
N VAL A 90 -2.86 -3.92 23.07
CA VAL A 90 -2.81 -2.44 22.95
C VAL A 90 -2.89 -1.76 24.32
N ALA A 91 -3.70 -2.30 25.24
CA ALA A 91 -3.83 -1.77 26.60
C ALA A 91 -2.51 -1.88 27.39
N ASP A 92 -1.87 -3.05 27.37
CA ASP A 92 -0.58 -3.27 28.03
C ASP A 92 0.53 -2.46 27.39
N TYR A 93 0.49 -2.28 26.06
CA TYR A 93 1.44 -1.41 25.36
C TYR A 93 1.30 0.04 25.82
N ARG A 94 0.06 0.57 25.90
CA ARG A 94 -0.21 1.91 26.42
C ARG A 94 0.26 2.07 27.87
N GLU A 95 0.04 1.06 28.74
CA GLU A 95 0.56 1.04 30.11
C GLU A 95 2.10 0.96 30.16
N LYS A 96 2.74 0.20 29.27
CA LYS A 96 4.21 0.15 29.13
C LYS A 96 4.80 1.52 28.77
N VAL A 97 4.11 2.31 27.94
CA VAL A 97 4.58 3.64 27.50
C VAL A 97 4.30 4.73 28.54
N LEU A 98 3.09 4.79 29.08
CA LEU A 98 2.61 5.90 29.93
C LEU A 98 2.58 5.58 31.43
N GLY A 99 2.81 4.33 31.81
CA GLY A 99 2.53 3.83 33.16
C GLY A 99 1.05 3.99 33.51
N LYS A 100 0.77 4.31 34.78
CA LYS A 100 -0.60 4.48 35.30
C LYS A 100 -1.42 5.56 34.59
N LYS A 101 -0.78 6.51 33.90
CA LYS A 101 -1.48 7.57 33.16
C LYS A 101 -2.34 7.01 32.01
N SER A 102 -2.01 5.85 31.46
CA SER A 102 -2.80 5.24 30.38
C SER A 102 -4.26 4.96 30.76
N LYS A 103 -4.54 4.74 32.06
CA LYS A 103 -5.88 4.38 32.57
C LYS A 103 -6.81 5.58 32.72
N SER A 104 -6.28 6.80 32.67
CA SER A 104 -7.03 8.04 32.80
C SER A 104 -6.91 8.94 31.56
N MET A 105 -6.23 8.48 30.52
CA MET A 105 -6.03 9.23 29.29
C MET A 105 -7.05 8.78 28.25
N ASP A 106 -7.75 9.73 27.65
CA ASP A 106 -8.61 9.47 26.51
C ASP A 106 -7.76 9.44 25.24
N PHE A 107 -7.90 8.38 24.46
CA PHE A 107 -7.21 8.22 23.18
C PHE A 107 -8.12 8.62 22.03
N LYS A 108 -7.56 9.30 21.02
CA LYS A 108 -8.28 9.70 19.79
C LYS A 108 -8.50 8.52 18.85
N ASP A 109 -9.35 7.58 19.25
CA ASP A 109 -9.58 6.34 18.50
C ASP A 109 -10.28 6.58 17.13
N ASP A 110 -11.08 7.64 16.99
CA ASP A 110 -11.69 8.05 15.70
C ASP A 110 -10.65 8.46 14.64
N PHE A 111 -9.42 8.78 15.07
CA PHE A 111 -8.31 9.21 14.21
C PHE A 111 -7.14 8.21 14.25
N ALA A 112 -7.41 6.95 14.61
CA ALA A 112 -6.37 5.96 14.76
C ALA A 112 -5.49 5.82 13.50
N VAL A 113 -4.19 6.05 13.66
CA VAL A 113 -3.22 6.02 12.56
C VAL A 113 -2.82 4.59 12.25
N THR A 114 -2.96 4.16 10.99
CA THR A 114 -2.50 2.83 10.56
C THR A 114 -0.97 2.74 10.60
N LEU A 115 -0.41 1.76 11.32
CA LEU A 115 1.04 1.50 11.29
C LEU A 115 1.39 0.71 10.03
N GLU A 116 2.21 1.29 9.16
CA GLU A 116 2.57 0.72 7.86
C GLU A 116 4.09 0.58 7.69
N VAL A 117 4.52 -0.59 7.21
CA VAL A 117 5.92 -0.88 6.86
C VAL A 117 6.01 -1.35 5.41
N SER A 118 7.00 -0.82 4.70
CA SER A 118 7.25 -1.17 3.30
C SER A 118 8.42 -2.14 3.14
N ALA A 119 8.54 -2.71 1.93
CA ALA A 119 9.54 -3.73 1.58
C ALA A 119 9.47 -5.01 2.41
N SER A 120 8.25 -5.50 2.66
CA SER A 120 8.02 -6.81 3.29
C SER A 120 8.19 -7.94 2.27
N GLN A 121 9.39 -8.08 1.73
CA GLN A 121 9.65 -8.82 0.48
C GLN A 121 9.66 -10.34 0.63
N TYR A 122 10.00 -10.85 1.82
CA TYR A 122 10.23 -12.29 2.05
C TYR A 122 9.49 -12.75 3.30
N PHE A 123 8.82 -13.91 3.21
CA PHE A 123 8.04 -14.47 4.31
C PHE A 123 8.86 -14.69 5.60
N PRO A 124 10.12 -15.19 5.55
CA PRO A 124 10.93 -15.37 6.76
C PRO A 124 11.14 -14.08 7.58
N TRP A 125 11.11 -12.91 6.93
CA TRP A 125 11.26 -11.63 7.63
C TRP A 125 10.03 -11.28 8.45
N ILE A 126 8.82 -11.66 8.01
CA ILE A 126 7.58 -11.52 8.81
C ILE A 126 7.68 -12.35 10.09
N ILE A 127 8.21 -13.56 10.01
CA ILE A 127 8.42 -14.43 11.17
C ILE A 127 9.48 -13.86 12.11
N ALA A 128 10.57 -13.30 11.57
CA ALA A 128 11.58 -12.61 12.37
C ALA A 128 10.99 -11.41 13.12
N ALA A 129 10.17 -10.58 12.45
CA ALA A 129 9.45 -9.47 13.07
C ALA A 129 8.48 -9.96 14.16
N ALA A 130 7.71 -11.03 13.90
CA ALA A 130 6.80 -11.59 14.90
C ALA A 130 7.52 -12.12 16.15
N LYS A 131 8.66 -12.81 15.98
CA LYS A 131 9.50 -13.28 17.10
C LYS A 131 10.02 -12.11 17.93
N LYS A 132 10.56 -11.08 17.26
CA LYS A 132 11.01 -9.85 17.93
C LYS A 132 9.86 -9.13 18.63
N ALA A 133 8.67 -9.08 18.03
CA ALA A 133 7.49 -8.44 18.60
C ALA A 133 7.08 -9.06 19.93
N ILE A 134 7.11 -10.39 20.01
CA ILE A 134 6.84 -11.13 21.25
C ILE A 134 7.95 -10.85 22.29
N GLU A 135 9.22 -11.03 21.90
CA GLU A 135 10.36 -10.87 22.80
C GLU A 135 10.46 -9.47 23.39
N GLN A 136 10.29 -8.44 22.55
CA GLN A 136 10.47 -7.04 22.93
C GLN A 136 9.16 -6.38 23.37
N GLN A 137 8.06 -7.13 23.35
CA GLN A 137 6.70 -6.62 23.56
C GLN A 137 6.44 -5.37 22.73
N SER A 138 6.64 -5.49 21.42
CA SER A 138 6.39 -4.45 20.42
C SER A 138 5.22 -4.84 19.53
N LEU A 139 4.74 -3.89 18.73
CA LEU A 139 3.55 -4.04 17.91
C LEU A 139 3.92 -4.53 16.51
N MET A 140 3.16 -5.49 15.99
CA MET A 140 3.18 -5.85 14.58
C MET A 140 2.37 -4.80 13.78
N PRO A 141 2.90 -4.25 12.67
CA PRO A 141 2.19 -3.28 11.84
C PRO A 141 0.82 -3.79 11.35
N GLY A 142 -0.14 -2.87 11.16
CA GLY A 142 -1.46 -3.19 10.61
C GLY A 142 -1.48 -3.26 9.08
N ARG A 143 -0.40 -2.82 8.42
CA ARG A 143 -0.30 -2.74 6.97
C ARG A 143 1.12 -3.00 6.45
N PHE A 144 1.23 -3.77 5.38
CA PHE A 144 2.50 -4.17 4.79
C PHE A 144 2.53 -3.92 3.29
N ILE A 145 3.60 -3.30 2.78
CA ILE A 145 3.77 -3.08 1.35
C ILE A 145 4.86 -3.99 0.80
N LYS A 146 4.53 -4.68 -0.29
CA LYS A 146 5.39 -5.60 -1.00
C LYS A 146 5.74 -5.02 -2.37
N VAL A 147 7.03 -4.76 -2.57
CA VAL A 147 7.55 -4.10 -3.78
C VAL A 147 8.41 -5.06 -4.63
N ARG A 148 8.26 -6.37 -4.39
CA ARG A 148 9.03 -7.45 -5.02
C ARG A 148 8.34 -7.97 -6.29
N LYS A 149 9.10 -8.56 -7.21
CA LYS A 149 8.60 -9.11 -8.47
C LYS A 149 7.59 -10.23 -8.25
N MET A 150 6.39 -10.12 -8.80
CA MET A 150 5.28 -11.05 -8.56
C MET A 150 5.62 -12.49 -8.97
N LYS A 151 6.22 -12.68 -10.14
CA LYS A 151 6.63 -14.02 -10.60
C LYS A 151 7.67 -14.67 -9.69
N GLU A 152 8.61 -13.88 -9.18
CA GLU A 152 9.64 -14.39 -8.28
C GLU A 152 9.02 -14.79 -6.93
N GLN A 153 8.11 -13.97 -6.40
CA GLN A 153 7.36 -14.28 -5.18
C GLN A 153 6.50 -15.53 -5.30
N GLU A 154 5.87 -15.72 -6.46
CA GLU A 154 5.07 -16.90 -6.78
C GLU A 154 5.93 -18.17 -6.81
N MET A 155 7.07 -18.11 -7.52
CA MET A 155 8.01 -19.24 -7.63
C MET A 155 8.62 -19.63 -6.27
N ASP A 156 8.94 -18.65 -5.43
CA ASP A 156 9.52 -18.90 -4.11
C ASP A 156 8.51 -19.40 -3.07
N GLY A 157 7.20 -19.31 -3.37
CA GLY A 157 6.12 -19.59 -2.43
C GLY A 157 5.87 -18.48 -1.40
N ASP A 158 6.59 -17.36 -1.50
CA ASP A 158 6.40 -16.17 -0.64
C ASP A 158 5.03 -15.53 -0.86
N LEU A 159 4.50 -15.55 -2.09
CA LEU A 159 3.22 -14.94 -2.43
C LEU A 159 2.06 -15.51 -1.58
N PRO A 160 1.74 -16.82 -1.63
CA PRO A 160 0.69 -17.39 -0.78
C PRO A 160 1.05 -17.41 0.71
N ALA A 161 2.34 -17.52 1.08
CA ALA A 161 2.75 -17.56 2.48
C ALA A 161 2.55 -16.22 3.19
N ILE A 162 2.93 -15.11 2.55
CA ILE A 162 2.70 -13.78 3.12
C ILE A 162 1.20 -13.48 3.17
N ALA A 163 0.44 -13.80 2.11
CA ALA A 163 -1.01 -13.63 2.13
C ALA A 163 -1.68 -14.42 3.29
N ALA A 164 -1.23 -15.65 3.54
CA ALA A 164 -1.69 -16.44 4.69
C ALA A 164 -1.30 -15.80 6.02
N ALA A 165 -0.06 -15.30 6.15
CA ALA A 165 0.40 -14.60 7.35
C ALA A 165 -0.44 -13.35 7.65
N MET A 166 -0.74 -12.55 6.63
CA MET A 166 -1.56 -11.33 6.77
C MET A 166 -2.98 -11.66 7.25
N ASN A 167 -3.59 -12.73 6.72
CA ASN A 167 -4.85 -13.27 7.22
C ASN A 167 -4.76 -13.71 8.71
N ILE A 168 -3.68 -14.40 9.09
CA ILE A 168 -3.49 -14.86 10.47
C ILE A 168 -3.42 -13.68 11.44
N ILE A 169 -2.62 -12.66 11.13
CA ILE A 169 -2.35 -11.53 12.02
C ILE A 169 -3.41 -10.42 11.93
N GLY A 170 -4.28 -10.44 10.92
CA GLY A 170 -5.29 -9.40 10.71
C GLY A 170 -4.69 -8.08 10.24
N ALA A 171 -3.80 -8.16 9.25
CA ALA A 171 -3.18 -6.99 8.62
C ALA A 171 -3.53 -6.91 7.14
N SER A 172 -3.56 -5.69 6.60
CA SER A 172 -3.72 -5.46 5.16
C SER A 172 -2.36 -5.51 4.46
N TYR A 173 -2.35 -5.81 3.17
CA TYR A 173 -1.14 -5.77 2.38
C TYR A 173 -1.40 -5.34 0.93
N VAL A 174 -0.36 -4.83 0.29
CA VAL A 174 -0.39 -4.42 -1.11
C VAL A 174 0.75 -5.06 -1.87
N GLU A 175 0.44 -5.59 -3.04
CA GLU A 175 1.41 -6.10 -4.01
C GLU A 175 1.82 -5.05 -5.05
N THR A 176 2.98 -5.24 -5.65
CA THR A 176 3.44 -4.42 -6.78
C THR A 176 3.61 -5.32 -8.00
N LEU A 177 2.78 -5.12 -9.02
CA LEU A 177 2.82 -5.89 -10.26
C LEU A 177 4.13 -5.68 -11.04
N ASP A 178 4.56 -6.70 -11.79
CA ASP A 178 5.79 -6.69 -12.61
C ASP A 178 5.68 -5.73 -13.79
N THR A 179 4.46 -5.50 -14.29
CA THR A 179 4.11 -4.55 -15.36
C THR A 179 4.17 -3.08 -14.92
N LYS A 180 5.18 -2.74 -14.11
CA LYS A 180 5.52 -1.39 -13.67
C LYS A 180 6.47 -0.64 -14.62
N GLY A 181 6.94 -1.27 -15.70
CA GLY A 181 7.80 -0.63 -16.72
C GLY A 181 9.29 -0.53 -16.35
N THR A 182 9.65 -0.97 -15.14
CA THR A 182 11.04 -1.13 -14.67
C THR A 182 11.56 -2.56 -14.82
N ASP A 183 10.83 -3.42 -15.55
CA ASP A 183 11.12 -4.82 -15.88
C ASP A 183 12.07 -4.97 -17.08
N GLY A 184 12.78 -3.89 -17.47
CA GLY A 184 13.61 -3.82 -18.67
C GLY A 184 12.84 -3.53 -19.97
N SER A 185 11.51 -3.38 -19.90
CA SER A 185 10.66 -3.08 -21.06
C SER A 185 10.73 -1.64 -21.55
N ASN A 186 11.09 -0.72 -20.65
CA ASN A 186 11.45 0.63 -21.04
C ASN A 186 12.90 0.62 -21.50
N ILE A 187 13.08 0.45 -22.82
CA ILE A 187 14.39 0.42 -23.51
C ILE A 187 15.20 1.72 -23.38
N HIS A 188 14.60 2.77 -22.81
CA HIS A 188 15.23 4.06 -22.57
C HIS A 188 15.72 4.22 -21.11
N LEU A 189 15.56 3.21 -20.24
CA LEU A 189 16.10 3.22 -18.88
C LEU A 189 17.54 2.68 -18.88
N GLY A 190 18.51 3.58 -18.73
CA GLY A 190 19.94 3.28 -18.55
C GLY A 190 20.50 3.61 -17.16
N GLY A 191 19.64 3.96 -16.20
CA GLY A 191 20.00 4.33 -14.82
C GLY A 191 19.50 5.72 -14.39
N PRO A 192 19.97 6.26 -13.25
CA PRO A 192 19.54 7.56 -12.72
C PRO A 192 19.72 8.74 -13.69
N ALA A 193 20.70 8.67 -14.60
CA ALA A 193 20.93 9.70 -15.62
C ALA A 193 19.82 9.77 -16.70
N THR A 194 19.02 8.70 -16.84
CA THR A 194 17.88 8.64 -17.78
C THR A 194 16.52 8.91 -17.09
N ILE A 195 16.48 9.06 -15.76
CA ILE A 195 15.28 9.38 -14.99
C ILE A 195 14.78 10.82 -15.25
N THR A 196 15.68 11.73 -15.64
CA THR A 196 15.35 13.15 -15.92
C THR A 196 14.43 13.36 -17.12
N GLY A 197 14.18 12.33 -17.93
CA GLY A 197 13.23 12.38 -19.05
C GLY A 197 11.76 12.19 -18.66
N TYR A 198 11.45 11.97 -17.38
CA TYR A 198 10.18 11.35 -16.96
C TYR A 198 9.41 12.11 -15.86
N PHE A 199 9.42 13.44 -15.91
CA PHE A 199 8.49 14.25 -15.09
C PHE A 199 7.04 13.95 -15.52
N GLY A 200 6.30 13.18 -14.72
CA GLY A 200 4.88 12.83 -14.96
C GLY A 200 4.56 11.33 -15.09
N GLY A 201 5.56 10.43 -14.95
CA GLY A 201 5.34 8.99 -14.85
C GLY A 201 6.52 8.14 -15.35
N VAL A 202 6.55 6.85 -15.00
CA VAL A 202 7.71 5.95 -15.22
C VAL A 202 8.00 5.56 -16.69
N GLY A 203 7.31 6.15 -17.66
CA GLY A 203 7.55 5.90 -19.10
C GLY A 203 7.15 4.50 -19.57
N GLN A 204 6.00 3.97 -19.16
CA GLN A 204 5.55 2.64 -19.58
C GLN A 204 5.19 2.61 -21.09
N PRO A 205 5.55 1.54 -21.83
CA PRO A 205 5.10 1.37 -23.21
C PRO A 205 3.57 1.31 -23.34
N ASN A 206 3.02 1.79 -24.46
CA ASN A 206 1.56 1.98 -24.67
C ASN A 206 0.68 0.75 -24.39
N HIS A 207 1.22 -0.47 -24.47
CA HIS A 207 0.47 -1.71 -24.26
C HIS A 207 0.52 -2.20 -22.80
N TYR A 208 1.27 -1.56 -21.91
CA TYR A 208 1.44 -1.96 -20.52
C TYR A 208 0.17 -1.86 -19.67
N PRO A 209 -0.72 -0.87 -19.84
CA PRO A 209 -1.97 -0.87 -19.07
C PRO A 209 -2.78 -2.16 -19.25
N LEU A 210 -2.85 -2.70 -20.47
CA LEU A 210 -3.55 -3.96 -20.73
C LEU A 210 -2.79 -5.17 -20.19
N LYS A 211 -1.46 -5.16 -20.19
CA LYS A 211 -0.65 -6.20 -19.52
C LYS A 211 -0.83 -6.16 -18.00
N TRP A 212 -0.88 -4.97 -17.41
CA TRP A 212 -1.15 -4.76 -16.00
C TRP A 212 -2.52 -5.31 -15.60
N LEU A 213 -3.53 -5.07 -16.42
CA LEU A 213 -4.86 -5.63 -16.20
C LEU A 213 -4.86 -7.16 -16.28
N ASP A 214 -4.19 -7.72 -17.28
CA ASP A 214 -4.07 -9.17 -17.47
C ASP A 214 -3.32 -9.82 -16.30
N GLU A 215 -2.20 -9.23 -15.87
CA GLU A 215 -1.41 -9.67 -14.72
C GLU A 215 -2.20 -9.55 -13.40
N PHE A 216 -2.89 -8.43 -13.18
CA PHE A 216 -3.75 -8.26 -12.00
C PHE A 216 -4.80 -9.38 -11.94
N LEU A 217 -5.55 -9.60 -13.02
CA LEU A 217 -6.61 -10.59 -13.04
C LEU A 217 -6.07 -12.01 -12.82
N TYR A 218 -4.87 -12.32 -13.29
CA TYR A 218 -4.18 -13.56 -12.97
C TYR A 218 -3.99 -13.73 -11.45
N TYR A 219 -3.33 -12.78 -10.79
CA TYR A 219 -3.04 -12.89 -9.36
C TYR A 219 -4.28 -12.74 -8.48
N TYR A 220 -5.23 -11.91 -8.88
CA TYR A 220 -6.53 -11.76 -8.24
C TYR A 220 -7.27 -13.10 -8.20
N THR A 221 -7.41 -13.76 -9.35
CA THR A 221 -8.20 -15.00 -9.46
C THR A 221 -7.48 -16.25 -8.96
N ASN A 222 -6.14 -16.27 -8.95
CA ASN A 222 -5.36 -17.44 -8.53
C ASN A 222 -4.84 -17.37 -7.09
N TYR A 223 -4.71 -16.17 -6.50
CA TYR A 223 -4.13 -15.99 -5.17
C TYR A 223 -4.95 -15.06 -4.26
N GLY A 224 -6.02 -14.45 -4.77
CA GLY A 224 -6.84 -13.50 -4.00
C GLY A 224 -6.14 -12.16 -3.74
N VAL A 225 -5.16 -11.78 -4.57
CA VAL A 225 -4.44 -10.50 -4.45
C VAL A 225 -5.38 -9.34 -4.73
N CYS A 226 -5.93 -8.72 -3.69
CA CYS A 226 -6.94 -7.67 -3.82
C CYS A 226 -6.33 -6.28 -4.08
N GLN A 227 -5.26 -5.92 -3.36
CA GLN A 227 -4.70 -4.57 -3.37
C GLN A 227 -3.39 -4.52 -4.16
N VAL A 228 -3.30 -3.62 -5.15
CA VAL A 228 -2.08 -3.43 -5.95
C VAL A 228 -1.61 -1.97 -6.00
N LEU A 229 -0.30 -1.77 -6.15
CA LEU A 229 0.31 -0.46 -6.37
C LEU A 229 0.07 0.02 -7.81
N ASN A 230 -0.38 1.26 -7.97
CA ASN A 230 -0.59 1.93 -9.23
C ASN A 230 0.36 3.12 -9.40
N ILE A 231 0.94 3.27 -10.59
CA ILE A 231 2.08 4.18 -10.82
C ILE A 231 1.92 5.10 -12.03
N ASN A 232 0.86 4.94 -12.82
CA ASN A 232 0.60 5.80 -13.98
C ASN A 232 -0.91 5.99 -14.23
N PRO A 233 -1.31 7.08 -14.90
CA PRO A 233 -2.72 7.39 -15.15
C PRO A 233 -3.49 6.32 -15.93
N GLY A 234 -2.82 5.60 -16.84
CA GLY A 234 -3.45 4.58 -17.67
C GLY A 234 -3.92 3.38 -16.85
N THR A 235 -3.05 2.83 -15.99
CA THR A 235 -3.42 1.71 -15.10
C THR A 235 -4.41 2.14 -14.02
N VAL A 236 -4.31 3.40 -13.55
CA VAL A 236 -5.32 4.00 -12.64
C VAL A 236 -6.70 4.01 -13.29
N LEU A 237 -6.82 4.48 -14.54
CA LEU A 237 -8.10 4.46 -15.26
C LEU A 237 -8.62 3.03 -15.44
N LEU A 238 -7.76 2.07 -15.82
CA LEU A 238 -8.20 0.68 -15.96
C LEU A 238 -8.65 0.07 -14.63
N GLY A 239 -8.02 0.42 -13.51
CA GLY A 239 -8.49 0.04 -12.18
C GLY A 239 -9.89 0.60 -11.88
N TYR A 240 -10.14 1.87 -12.21
CA TYR A 240 -11.47 2.46 -12.08
C TYR A 240 -12.53 1.78 -12.94
N LEU A 241 -12.21 1.50 -14.21
CA LEU A 241 -13.13 0.79 -15.12
C LEU A 241 -13.42 -0.63 -14.62
N LEU A 242 -12.38 -1.35 -14.17
CA LEU A 242 -12.51 -2.71 -13.65
C LEU A 242 -13.40 -2.76 -12.40
N HIS A 243 -13.23 -1.81 -11.47
CA HIS A 243 -14.14 -1.65 -10.35
C HIS A 243 -15.55 -1.33 -10.82
N ARG A 244 -15.71 -0.36 -11.72
CA ARG A 244 -17.04 0.09 -12.17
C ARG A 244 -17.87 -1.01 -12.80
N ILE A 245 -17.26 -1.96 -13.53
CA ILE A 245 -17.95 -3.10 -14.14
C ILE A 245 -18.27 -4.24 -13.17
N GLY A 246 -17.77 -4.21 -11.92
CA GLY A 246 -18.17 -5.14 -10.87
C GLY A 246 -17.04 -5.99 -10.25
N VAL A 247 -15.79 -5.90 -10.72
CA VAL A 247 -14.67 -6.63 -10.09
C VAL A 247 -14.18 -5.89 -8.85
N ASN A 248 -14.01 -6.57 -7.71
CA ASN A 248 -13.64 -5.94 -6.43
C ASN A 248 -12.12 -5.78 -6.32
N ILE A 249 -11.55 -5.00 -7.23
CA ILE A 249 -10.15 -4.56 -7.18
C ILE A 249 -10.01 -3.42 -6.17
N GLU A 250 -8.87 -3.41 -5.48
CA GLU A 250 -8.39 -2.26 -4.72
C GLU A 250 -7.00 -1.86 -5.23
N PHE A 251 -6.69 -0.57 -5.21
CA PHE A 251 -5.34 -0.09 -5.52
C PHE A 251 -4.95 1.12 -4.69
N LYS A 252 -3.64 1.32 -4.56
CA LYS A 252 -3.06 2.54 -4.00
C LYS A 252 -2.22 3.29 -5.02
N ILE A 253 -2.17 4.61 -4.92
CA ILE A 253 -1.29 5.45 -5.75
C ILE A 253 0.12 5.43 -5.18
N SER A 254 1.12 5.30 -6.06
CA SER A 254 2.54 5.38 -5.71
C SER A 254 3.03 6.81 -5.55
N VAL A 255 4.02 6.98 -4.67
CA VAL A 255 4.78 8.23 -4.51
C VAL A 255 5.38 8.72 -5.83
N PHE A 256 5.77 7.80 -6.71
CA PHE A 256 6.35 8.12 -8.02
C PHE A 256 5.36 8.76 -9.01
N MET A 257 4.06 8.76 -8.70
CA MET A 257 3.06 9.46 -9.53
C MET A 257 3.08 10.98 -9.31
N GLY A 258 3.75 11.49 -8.27
CA GLY A 258 3.99 12.92 -8.09
C GLY A 258 2.76 13.74 -7.67
N ASN A 259 1.96 13.23 -6.73
CA ASN A 259 0.88 14.01 -6.13
C ASN A 259 1.48 14.97 -5.08
N ASP A 260 1.84 16.17 -5.54
CA ASP A 260 2.67 17.11 -4.78
C ASP A 260 1.88 18.22 -4.06
N ASN A 261 0.58 18.35 -4.31
CA ASN A 261 -0.23 19.46 -3.79
C ASN A 261 -1.74 19.13 -3.79
N PRO A 262 -2.59 19.94 -3.14
CA PRO A 262 -4.02 19.66 -3.07
C PRO A 262 -4.73 19.61 -4.42
N TYR A 263 -4.25 20.31 -5.45
CA TYR A 263 -4.87 20.29 -6.78
C TYR A 263 -4.62 18.96 -7.50
N ALA A 264 -3.43 18.37 -7.34
CA ALA A 264 -3.14 17.02 -7.82
C ALA A 264 -4.03 15.98 -7.09
N GLY A 265 -4.17 16.15 -5.77
CA GLY A 265 -5.12 15.37 -4.95
C GLY A 265 -6.56 15.49 -5.46
N LEU A 266 -7.03 16.71 -5.69
CA LEU A 266 -8.37 17.01 -6.18
C LEU A 266 -8.63 16.36 -7.54
N TRP A 267 -7.70 16.49 -8.49
CA TRP A 267 -7.80 15.85 -9.80
C TRP A 267 -7.94 14.33 -9.70
N THR A 268 -7.14 13.71 -8.84
CA THR A 268 -7.18 12.26 -8.63
C THR A 268 -8.51 11.82 -8.00
N LEU A 269 -9.02 12.55 -7.00
CA LEU A 269 -10.30 12.22 -6.35
C LEU A 269 -11.52 12.50 -7.24
N ILE A 270 -11.45 13.48 -8.14
CA ILE A 270 -12.49 13.69 -9.17
C ILE A 270 -12.59 12.44 -10.06
N GLY A 271 -11.47 11.88 -10.51
CA GLY A 271 -11.45 10.62 -11.26
C GLY A 271 -12.07 9.46 -10.47
N ALA A 272 -11.67 9.31 -9.20
CA ALA A 272 -12.24 8.31 -8.31
C ALA A 272 -13.76 8.43 -8.14
N LYS A 273 -14.28 9.68 -8.06
CA LYS A 273 -15.71 9.95 -7.93
C LYS A 273 -16.49 9.73 -9.22
N LEU A 274 -15.92 10.11 -10.36
CA LEU A 274 -16.55 9.93 -11.67
C LEU A 274 -16.85 8.46 -11.96
N PHE A 275 -15.97 7.55 -11.51
CA PHE A 275 -16.08 6.11 -11.74
C PHE A 275 -16.49 5.30 -10.50
N SER A 276 -16.96 5.94 -9.44
CA SER A 276 -17.47 5.22 -8.26
C SER A 276 -18.70 4.38 -8.62
N ARG A 277 -18.93 3.31 -7.87
CA ARG A 277 -20.16 2.52 -7.97
C ARG A 277 -21.34 3.25 -7.31
N GLU A 278 -22.54 2.71 -7.50
CA GLU A 278 -23.79 3.24 -6.93
C GLU A 278 -23.80 3.22 -5.40
N ASP A 279 -23.09 2.26 -4.79
CA ASP A 279 -22.86 2.20 -3.34
C ASP A 279 -21.85 3.24 -2.84
N GLY A 280 -21.34 4.12 -3.72
CA GLY A 280 -20.37 5.17 -3.43
C GLY A 280 -18.92 4.68 -3.38
N THR A 281 -18.66 3.39 -3.61
CA THR A 281 -17.31 2.82 -3.49
C THR A 281 -16.41 3.11 -4.67
N SER A 282 -15.11 3.19 -4.41
CA SER A 282 -14.03 3.38 -5.37
C SER A 282 -12.92 2.36 -5.11
N PRO A 283 -12.17 1.91 -6.12
CA PRO A 283 -11.03 1.01 -5.91
C PRO A 283 -9.81 1.72 -5.33
N LEU A 284 -9.78 3.06 -5.31
CA LEU A 284 -8.70 3.82 -4.70
C LEU A 284 -8.82 3.76 -3.17
N ILE A 285 -7.94 2.99 -2.52
CA ILE A 285 -7.95 2.80 -1.06
C ILE A 285 -6.75 3.42 -0.34
N GLY A 286 -5.71 3.80 -1.09
CA GLY A 286 -4.47 4.33 -0.55
C GLY A 286 -3.88 5.40 -1.46
N PHE A 287 -3.46 6.50 -0.85
CA PHE A 287 -2.97 7.67 -1.57
C PHE A 287 -1.61 8.06 -1.00
N ASN A 288 -0.52 7.65 -1.66
CA ASN A 288 0.78 8.20 -1.33
C ASN A 288 0.89 9.61 -1.87
N TRP A 289 1.21 10.50 -0.96
CA TRP A 289 1.68 11.82 -1.28
C TRP A 289 3.16 11.76 -1.68
N SER A 290 3.62 12.72 -2.46
CA SER A 290 5.05 12.86 -2.64
C SER A 290 5.72 13.33 -1.35
N ASN A 291 7.03 13.16 -1.28
CA ASN A 291 7.82 13.54 -0.10
C ASN A 291 7.94 15.07 0.09
N SER A 292 7.43 15.89 -0.83
CA SER A 292 7.46 17.35 -0.74
C SER A 292 6.21 17.97 -0.09
N VAL A 293 5.12 17.21 0.09
CA VAL A 293 3.91 17.74 0.72
C VAL A 293 4.16 18.11 2.17
N ASN A 294 3.30 18.96 2.75
CA ASN A 294 3.29 19.34 4.16
C ASN A 294 1.91 19.07 4.80
N ASN A 295 1.75 19.39 6.09
CA ASN A 295 0.48 19.21 6.82
C ASN A 295 -0.69 19.97 6.18
N GLU A 296 -0.48 21.23 5.79
CA GLU A 296 -1.50 22.05 5.11
C GLU A 296 -2.04 21.36 3.83
N THR A 297 -1.16 20.71 3.05
CA THR A 297 -1.58 19.95 1.87
C THR A 297 -2.54 18.81 2.23
N LEU A 298 -2.26 18.10 3.32
CA LEU A 298 -3.08 16.99 3.80
C LEU A 298 -4.41 17.51 4.36
N GLU A 299 -4.40 18.59 5.13
CA GLU A 299 -5.60 19.21 5.70
C GLU A 299 -6.56 19.71 4.62
N ILE A 300 -6.05 20.47 3.62
CA ILE A 300 -6.87 20.95 2.50
C ILE A 300 -7.46 19.77 1.73
N THR A 301 -6.67 18.72 1.51
CA THR A 301 -7.16 17.53 0.78
C THR A 301 -8.17 16.74 1.60
N ALA A 302 -8.00 16.65 2.91
CA ALA A 302 -8.94 15.98 3.80
C ALA A 302 -10.35 16.57 3.68
N GLN A 303 -10.46 17.90 3.50
CA GLN A 303 -11.73 18.60 3.31
C GLN A 303 -12.53 18.03 2.12
N PHE A 304 -11.98 18.11 0.91
CA PHE A 304 -12.73 17.64 -0.26
C PHE A 304 -12.76 16.11 -0.38
N ARG A 305 -11.80 15.38 0.21
CA ARG A 305 -11.89 13.91 0.34
C ARG A 305 -13.14 13.53 1.13
N LYS A 306 -13.41 14.23 2.23
CA LYS A 306 -14.62 14.03 3.04
C LYS A 306 -15.88 14.40 2.25
N ASP A 307 -15.88 15.55 1.59
CA ASP A 307 -17.05 16.01 0.81
C ASP A 307 -17.39 15.07 -0.37
N PHE A 308 -16.40 14.37 -0.93
CA PHE A 308 -16.65 13.32 -1.93
C PHE A 308 -17.17 12.00 -1.34
N GLY A 309 -17.15 11.83 -0.01
CA GLY A 309 -17.53 10.60 0.68
C GLY A 309 -16.41 9.56 0.76
N PHE A 310 -15.15 10.00 0.70
CA PHE A 310 -13.98 9.11 0.64
C PHE A 310 -13.12 9.11 1.92
N GLU A 311 -13.56 9.74 3.00
CA GLU A 311 -12.79 9.86 4.26
C GLU A 311 -12.35 8.49 4.81
N ASP A 312 -13.27 7.53 4.90
CA ASP A 312 -13.00 6.18 5.43
C ASP A 312 -12.37 5.24 4.40
N MET A 313 -12.45 5.59 3.11
CA MET A 313 -12.03 4.73 2.01
C MET A 313 -10.60 5.03 1.54
N VAL A 314 -10.31 6.30 1.26
CA VAL A 314 -9.03 6.74 0.70
C VAL A 314 -8.09 7.12 1.84
N ARG A 315 -7.23 6.19 2.20
CA ARG A 315 -6.22 6.40 3.25
C ARG A 315 -5.10 7.30 2.74
N PHE A 316 -4.77 8.35 3.48
CA PHE A 316 -3.55 9.12 3.21
C PHE A 316 -2.36 8.34 3.74
N GLU A 317 -1.49 7.90 2.83
CA GLU A 317 -0.29 7.17 3.19
C GLU A 317 0.86 8.18 3.28
N HIS A 318 1.19 8.54 4.52
CA HIS A 318 2.16 9.59 4.84
C HIS A 318 3.50 8.97 5.19
N HIS A 319 4.54 9.29 4.43
CA HIS A 319 5.90 8.81 4.73
C HIS A 319 6.45 9.49 5.98
N ILE A 320 6.69 8.70 7.02
CA ILE A 320 7.27 9.15 8.29
C ILE A 320 8.78 9.09 8.22
N THR A 321 9.31 7.93 7.83
CA THR A 321 10.73 7.70 7.55
C THR A 321 10.88 7.21 6.13
N GLU A 322 11.98 7.60 5.49
CA GLU A 322 12.30 7.25 4.11
C GLU A 322 13.65 6.55 4.00
N THR A 323 13.89 5.83 2.90
CA THR A 323 15.17 5.15 2.68
C THR A 323 16.32 6.14 2.74
N TRP A 324 17.46 5.72 3.30
CA TRP A 324 18.61 6.60 3.48
C TRP A 324 19.13 7.17 2.15
N LYS A 325 19.08 6.36 1.08
CA LYS A 325 19.56 6.73 -0.25
C LYS A 325 18.42 6.99 -1.25
N SER A 326 18.79 7.71 -2.31
CA SER A 326 18.13 7.76 -3.63
C SER A 326 16.79 8.50 -3.78
N ILE A 327 15.95 8.65 -2.75
CA ILE A 327 14.61 9.26 -2.93
C ILE A 327 14.39 10.61 -2.23
N VAL A 328 15.04 10.86 -1.08
CA VAL A 328 14.88 12.10 -0.31
C VAL A 328 16.20 12.64 0.21
N ARG A 329 16.20 13.91 0.61
CA ARG A 329 17.26 14.47 1.43
C ARG A 329 17.12 14.00 2.88
N GLN A 330 18.22 13.55 3.47
CA GLN A 330 18.31 13.14 4.87
C GLN A 330 18.81 14.27 5.79
N PRO A 331 18.50 14.27 7.10
CA PRO A 331 17.61 13.32 7.79
C PRO A 331 16.13 13.54 7.42
N TYR A 332 15.41 12.46 7.13
CA TYR A 332 13.97 12.48 6.85
C TYR A 332 13.21 11.71 7.93
N ASN A 333 12.65 12.45 8.89
CA ASN A 333 11.77 11.92 9.91
C ASN A 333 10.64 12.93 10.18
N ARG A 334 9.41 12.58 9.81
CA ARG A 334 8.23 13.44 9.86
C ARG A 334 7.24 13.02 10.96
N ARG A 335 7.75 12.35 11.99
CA ARG A 335 6.92 11.87 13.11
C ARG A 335 6.22 13.03 13.83
N ASP A 336 6.91 14.15 14.06
CA ASP A 336 6.31 15.33 14.71
C ASP A 336 5.20 15.95 13.86
N GLU A 337 5.34 15.94 12.53
CA GLU A 337 4.31 16.39 11.60
C GLU A 337 3.06 15.51 11.68
N LEU A 338 3.24 14.18 11.76
CA LEU A 338 2.14 13.24 11.98
C LEU A 338 1.42 13.51 13.31
N ILE A 339 2.13 13.76 14.41
CA ILE A 339 1.52 14.06 15.71
C ILE A 339 0.61 15.29 15.63
N GLN A 340 0.98 16.29 14.82
CA GLN A 340 0.18 17.50 14.64
C GLN A 340 -1.11 17.26 13.83
N LEU A 341 -1.19 16.21 13.01
CA LEU A 341 -2.34 15.92 12.14
C LEU A 341 -3.31 14.89 12.73
N ALA A 342 -2.78 13.93 13.49
CA ALA A 342 -3.46 12.71 13.86
C ALA A 342 -4.58 12.88 14.91
N ASP A 343 -4.96 14.10 15.27
CA ASP A 343 -6.14 14.41 16.10
C ASP A 343 -7.32 15.01 15.31
N HIS A 344 -7.14 15.36 14.03
CA HIS A 344 -8.18 15.99 13.21
C HIS A 344 -8.21 15.58 11.74
N VAL A 345 -7.18 14.90 11.21
CA VAL A 345 -7.21 14.28 9.87
C VAL A 345 -7.36 12.76 9.99
N ALA A 346 -8.54 12.26 9.64
CA ALA A 346 -8.87 10.84 9.74
C ALA A 346 -8.20 9.97 8.67
N ASN A 347 -8.15 8.66 8.91
CA ASN A 347 -7.70 7.64 7.95
C ASN A 347 -6.31 7.94 7.35
N ILE A 348 -5.32 8.13 8.22
CA ILE A 348 -3.90 8.26 7.87
C ILE A 348 -3.19 6.92 8.11
N SER A 349 -2.24 6.61 7.23
CA SER A 349 -1.21 5.59 7.44
C SER A 349 0.13 6.26 7.72
N ALA A 350 0.78 5.86 8.81
CA ALA A 350 2.16 6.19 9.10
C ALA A 350 3.07 5.16 8.42
N LYS A 351 3.61 5.54 7.26
CA LYS A 351 4.37 4.65 6.39
C LYS A 351 5.87 4.79 6.60
N HIS A 352 6.55 3.66 6.80
CA HIS A 352 7.98 3.58 7.06
C HIS A 352 8.67 2.86 5.91
N GLU A 353 9.38 3.63 5.08
CA GLU A 353 10.17 3.13 3.95
C GLU A 353 11.65 2.90 4.33
N GLY A 354 12.15 3.61 5.34
CA GLY A 354 13.47 3.43 5.94
C GLY A 354 13.44 3.34 7.48
N GLY A 355 14.60 3.09 8.09
CA GLY A 355 14.75 3.16 9.55
C GLY A 355 14.77 4.60 10.07
N ASP A 356 14.87 4.77 11.39
CA ASP A 356 15.14 6.10 11.95
C ASP A 356 16.53 6.61 11.46
N PRO A 357 16.66 7.87 11.00
CA PRO A 357 17.87 8.37 10.33
C PRO A 357 19.18 8.16 11.10
N GLU A 358 19.16 8.28 12.43
CA GLU A 358 20.33 8.07 13.30
C GLU A 358 20.81 6.61 13.37
N ILE A 359 19.95 5.66 13.01
CA ILE A 359 20.28 4.24 12.92
C ILE A 359 20.67 3.89 11.48
N ASP A 360 19.80 4.22 10.52
CA ASP A 360 19.93 3.77 9.12
C ASP A 360 21.26 4.21 8.50
N GLN A 361 21.68 5.45 8.78
CA GLN A 361 22.96 6.00 8.29
C GLN A 361 24.21 5.25 8.75
N THR A 362 24.10 4.51 9.86
CA THR A 362 25.22 3.78 10.48
C THR A 362 25.32 2.33 10.02
N ARG A 363 24.34 1.86 9.24
CA ARG A 363 24.34 0.50 8.71
C ARG A 363 25.46 0.32 7.70
N LEU A 364 26.01 -0.90 7.65
CA LEU A 364 26.98 -1.28 6.64
C LEU A 364 26.41 -1.09 5.23
N HIS A 365 25.14 -1.46 5.07
CA HIS A 365 24.31 -1.15 3.91
C HIS A 365 23.11 -0.32 4.36
N PRO A 366 23.20 1.02 4.31
CA PRO A 366 22.06 1.90 4.55
C PRO A 366 20.97 1.64 3.53
N SER A 367 19.72 1.75 3.96
CA SER A 367 18.56 1.44 3.11
C SER A 367 18.55 2.27 1.83
N ASP A 368 18.20 1.64 0.72
CA ASP A 368 18.07 2.27 -0.59
C ASP A 368 16.76 1.84 -1.24
N ILE A 369 15.98 2.79 -1.76
CA ILE A 369 14.75 2.48 -2.50
C ILE A 369 15.04 1.60 -3.73
N LEU A 370 16.26 1.69 -4.27
CA LEU A 370 16.67 0.92 -5.44
C LEU A 370 16.81 -0.58 -5.14
N ASP A 371 17.01 -0.98 -3.87
CA ASP A 371 17.06 -2.38 -3.48
C ASP A 371 15.74 -3.11 -3.73
N TYR A 372 14.62 -2.39 -3.88
CA TYR A 372 13.32 -2.99 -4.14
C TYR A 372 13.20 -3.57 -5.55
N PHE A 373 14.12 -3.22 -6.45
CA PHE A 373 14.11 -3.66 -7.84
C PHE A 373 15.09 -4.78 -8.13
N ARG A 374 15.93 -5.15 -7.15
CA ARG A 374 16.95 -6.19 -7.28
C ARG A 374 16.30 -7.57 -7.29
N ASP A 375 16.88 -8.48 -8.06
CA ASP A 375 16.51 -9.89 -8.01
C ASP A 375 17.03 -10.54 -6.73
N LYS A 376 16.29 -11.51 -6.17
CA LYS A 376 16.71 -12.20 -4.95
C LYS A 376 18.07 -12.89 -5.13
N SER A 377 18.30 -13.50 -6.29
CA SER A 377 19.58 -14.14 -6.59
C SER A 377 20.74 -13.14 -6.53
N GLU A 378 20.55 -11.93 -7.07
CA GLU A 378 21.54 -10.85 -7.00
C GLU A 378 21.80 -10.40 -5.56
N VAL A 379 20.74 -10.26 -4.75
CA VAL A 379 20.85 -9.93 -3.31
C VAL A 379 21.66 -10.99 -2.56
N ILE A 380 21.44 -12.28 -2.85
CA ILE A 380 22.18 -13.37 -2.21
C ILE A 380 23.64 -13.40 -2.69
N ASP A 381 23.88 -13.32 -4.00
CA ASP A 381 25.22 -13.43 -4.59
C ASP A 381 26.14 -12.26 -4.19
N SER A 382 25.56 -11.07 -3.96
CA SER A 382 26.27 -9.89 -3.45
C SER A 382 26.56 -9.92 -1.94
N GLY A 383 25.93 -10.83 -1.19
CA GLY A 383 26.04 -10.90 0.26
C GLY A 383 25.19 -9.87 1.02
N ASP A 384 24.16 -9.31 0.37
CA ASP A 384 23.30 -8.28 0.96
C ASP A 384 22.06 -8.84 1.68
N TRP A 385 21.86 -10.16 1.68
CA TRP A 385 20.66 -10.78 2.24
C TRP A 385 20.39 -10.38 3.70
N GLU A 386 21.38 -10.52 4.57
CA GLU A 386 21.27 -10.15 5.98
C GLU A 386 21.14 -8.63 6.16
N ASN A 387 21.81 -7.85 5.31
CA ASN A 387 21.73 -6.39 5.33
C ASN A 387 20.31 -5.89 5.02
N LEU A 388 19.67 -6.42 3.99
CA LEU A 388 18.29 -6.05 3.65
C LEU A 388 17.28 -6.51 4.70
N GLN A 389 17.53 -7.67 5.34
CA GLN A 389 16.74 -8.08 6.50
C GLN A 389 16.88 -7.06 7.64
N ILE A 390 18.09 -6.60 7.95
CA ILE A 390 18.32 -5.56 8.96
C ILE A 390 17.58 -4.27 8.58
N ASN A 391 17.62 -3.83 7.32
CA ASN A 391 16.87 -2.64 6.89
C ASN A 391 15.35 -2.82 7.08
N PHE A 392 14.80 -4.01 6.81
CA PHE A 392 13.40 -4.30 7.12
C PHE A 392 13.10 -4.22 8.62
N MET A 393 13.97 -4.78 9.47
CA MET A 393 13.82 -4.72 10.92
C MET A 393 13.92 -3.28 11.47
N ASP A 394 14.73 -2.43 10.85
CA ASP A 394 14.84 -1.02 11.22
C ASP A 394 13.56 -0.23 10.91
N LYS A 395 12.87 -0.55 9.80
CA LYS A 395 11.55 0.02 9.49
C LYS A 395 10.50 -0.42 10.50
N PHE A 396 10.55 -1.68 10.91
CA PHE A 396 9.70 -2.21 11.97
C PHE A 396 9.93 -1.50 13.32
N ASP A 397 11.18 -1.22 13.66
CA ASP A 397 11.55 -0.46 14.85
C ASP A 397 11.10 1.01 14.77
N ALA A 398 11.27 1.65 13.60
CA ALA A 398 10.79 3.02 13.33
C ALA A 398 9.26 3.12 13.47
N ALA A 399 8.51 2.12 12.96
CA ALA A 399 7.06 2.04 13.11
C ALA A 399 6.64 1.95 14.59
N ASN A 400 7.36 1.18 15.40
CA ASN A 400 7.12 1.09 16.83
C ASN A 400 7.46 2.37 17.59
N ARG A 401 8.48 3.12 17.17
CA ARG A 401 8.76 4.46 17.72
C ARG A 401 7.67 5.47 17.37
N THR A 402 7.06 5.34 16.19
CA THR A 402 5.88 6.14 15.83
C THR A 402 4.67 5.78 16.69
N ALA A 403 4.40 4.50 16.94
CA ALA A 403 3.36 4.07 17.88
C ALA A 403 3.59 4.60 19.31
N TYR A 404 4.85 4.61 19.76
CA TYR A 404 5.25 5.18 21.04
C TYR A 404 4.93 6.68 21.10
N ALA A 405 5.32 7.46 20.08
CA ALA A 405 5.07 8.90 20.03
C ALA A 405 3.57 9.23 19.97
N LEU A 406 2.78 8.48 19.19
CA LEU A 406 1.31 8.61 19.17
C LEU A 406 0.73 8.37 20.56
N THR A 407 1.15 7.29 21.21
CA THR A 407 0.71 6.94 22.57
C THR A 407 1.04 8.03 23.58
N GLN A 408 2.25 8.60 23.54
CA GLN A 408 2.65 9.68 24.45
C GLN A 408 1.76 10.92 24.35
N ASN A 409 1.15 11.15 23.19
CA ASN A 409 0.32 12.30 22.90
C ASN A 409 -1.19 11.99 22.98
N GLY A 410 -1.61 10.82 23.47
CA GLY A 410 -3.02 10.44 23.55
C GLY A 410 -3.66 10.16 22.19
N LEU A 411 -2.84 9.86 21.19
CA LEU A 411 -3.28 9.52 19.85
C LEU A 411 -3.32 8.00 19.70
N SER A 412 -4.24 7.53 18.88
CA SER A 412 -4.44 6.11 18.66
C SER A 412 -3.74 5.61 17.40
N PHE A 413 -3.63 4.29 17.28
CA PHE A 413 -3.00 3.62 16.15
C PHE A 413 -3.68 2.28 15.85
N ILE A 414 -3.51 1.81 14.61
CA ILE A 414 -3.97 0.51 14.15
C ILE A 414 -2.75 -0.38 13.89
N ALA A 415 -2.59 -1.41 14.73
CA ALA A 415 -1.64 -2.50 14.59
C ALA A 415 -2.33 -3.74 14.01
N ALA A 416 -1.61 -4.86 13.84
CA ALA A 416 -2.18 -6.14 13.38
C ALA A 416 -3.34 -6.59 14.28
N GLN A 417 -4.56 -6.55 13.75
CA GLN A 417 -5.78 -6.52 14.56
C GLN A 417 -6.04 -7.81 15.32
N ASN A 418 -5.55 -8.95 14.83
CA ASN A 418 -5.76 -10.23 15.49
C ASN A 418 -4.71 -10.53 16.57
N LEU A 419 -3.63 -9.74 16.66
CA LEU A 419 -2.52 -10.02 17.57
C LEU A 419 -2.59 -9.25 18.88
N HIS A 420 -3.12 -8.03 18.88
CA HIS A 420 -2.96 -7.08 19.98
C HIS A 420 -4.25 -6.85 20.80
N ILE A 421 -5.07 -7.89 20.95
CA ILE A 421 -6.42 -7.88 21.58
C ILE A 421 -6.39 -8.26 23.05
#